data_AF-A0A9P5QDC3-F1
#
_entry.id   AF-A0A9P5QDC3-F1
#
_cell.length_a   1.000
_cell.length_b   1.000
_cell.length_c   1.000
_cell.angle_alpha   90.00
_cell.angle_beta   90.00
_cell.angle_gamma   90.00
#
_symmetry.space_group_name_H-M   'P 1'
#
loop_
_entity.id
_entity.type
_entity.pdbx_description
1 polymer ?
#
loop_
_entity_poly.entity_id
_entity_poly.type
_entity_poly.pdbx_seq_one_letter_code
_entity_poly.pdbx_strand_id
1 'polypeptide(L)'
;MESDGDLPSSDAKDMKVCHMSILGATDALDPAIVPCIEEEFSRCDTILGNNKPHSLESQSFEHSDAFRNSEWGSESSGSIDDDWRTFKLPIGVDGGYITVGDLINWTPTDNVSKVMLEEKVYTTWYHGRTVLMGDGSYFLMPDEV
;
A
#
# COMPACT_ATOMS: atom_id res chain seq x y z
N MET A 1 -32.11 -9.41 -4.04
CA MET A 1 -31.00 -8.52 -4.46
C MET A 1 -30.42 -8.95 -5.80
N GLU A 2 -29.73 -10.09 -5.95
CA GLU A 2 -29.40 -10.60 -7.31
C GLU A 2 -30.62 -11.13 -8.08
N SER A 3 -31.61 -11.68 -7.35
CA SER A 3 -32.84 -12.24 -7.92
C SER A 3 -33.76 -11.23 -8.61
N ASP A 4 -33.58 -9.93 -8.34
CA ASP A 4 -34.52 -8.87 -8.76
C ASP A 4 -33.94 -7.98 -9.88
N GLY A 5 -32.67 -8.15 -10.26
CA GLY A 5 -32.02 -7.38 -11.33
C GLY A 5 -31.72 -5.92 -10.99
N ASP A 6 -31.83 -5.53 -9.73
CA ASP A 6 -31.71 -4.13 -9.28
C ASP A 6 -30.27 -3.61 -9.17
N LEU A 7 -29.27 -4.49 -9.25
CA LEU A 7 -27.86 -4.08 -9.21
C LEU A 7 -27.35 -3.78 -10.63
N PRO A 8 -26.58 -2.69 -10.81
CA PRO A 8 -25.88 -2.43 -12.07
C PRO A 8 -25.04 -3.64 -12.49
N SER A 9 -25.02 -3.96 -13.78
CA SER A 9 -24.21 -5.08 -14.30
C SER A 9 -22.71 -4.89 -14.08
N SER A 10 -22.26 -3.67 -13.76
CA SER A 10 -20.89 -3.38 -13.30
C SER A 10 -20.58 -4.01 -11.95
N ASP A 11 -21.57 -4.15 -11.08
CA ASP A 11 -21.38 -4.61 -9.70
C ASP A 11 -21.24 -6.13 -9.64
N ALA A 12 -21.61 -6.84 -10.71
CA ALA A 12 -21.30 -8.25 -10.90
C ALA A 12 -19.91 -8.50 -11.50
N LYS A 13 -19.16 -7.45 -11.88
CA LYS A 13 -17.79 -7.60 -12.40
C LYS A 13 -16.79 -7.77 -11.26
N ASP A 14 -15.77 -8.57 -11.53
CA ASP A 14 -14.62 -8.75 -10.64
C ASP A 14 -13.92 -7.43 -10.37
N MET A 15 -13.39 -7.29 -9.15
CA MET A 15 -12.59 -6.14 -8.75
C MET A 15 -11.30 -6.13 -9.57
N LYS A 16 -11.06 -5.05 -10.30
CA LYS A 16 -9.97 -4.96 -11.29
C LYS A 16 -8.71 -4.28 -10.77
N VAL A 17 -8.82 -3.56 -9.65
CA VAL A 17 -7.75 -2.73 -9.12
C VAL A 17 -7.36 -3.26 -7.75
N CYS A 18 -6.13 -3.74 -7.66
CA CYS A 18 -5.52 -4.12 -6.40
C CYS A 18 -4.33 -3.19 -6.16
N HIS A 19 -4.32 -2.51 -5.03
CA HIS A 19 -3.20 -1.70 -4.57
C HIS A 19 -2.42 -2.52 -3.55
N MET A 20 -1.15 -2.79 -3.85
CA MET A 20 -0.22 -3.37 -2.89
C MET A 20 0.50 -2.26 -2.14
N SER A 21 0.40 -2.27 -0.83
CA SER A 21 1.15 -1.39 0.07
C SER A 21 1.98 -2.22 1.05
N ILE A 22 3.15 -1.72 1.42
CA ILE A 22 3.96 -2.30 2.50
C ILE A 22 4.09 -1.23 3.57
N LEU A 23 3.68 -1.59 4.77
CA LEU A 23 3.79 -0.75 5.94
C LEU A 23 4.75 -1.40 6.90
N GLY A 24 5.66 -0.61 7.46
CA GLY A 24 6.68 -1.11 8.38
C GLY A 24 7.08 -0.05 9.39
N ALA A 25 7.42 -0.49 10.60
CA ALA A 25 7.99 0.35 11.64
C ALA A 25 9.36 -0.20 12.04
N THR A 26 10.42 0.52 11.68
CA THR A 26 11.79 0.17 12.07
C THR A 26 11.98 0.32 13.58
N ASP A 27 12.98 -0.38 14.12
CA ASP A 27 13.54 0.00 15.42
C ASP A 27 14.31 1.33 15.30
N ALA A 28 14.90 1.78 16.41
CA ALA A 28 15.75 2.97 16.42
C ALA A 28 16.91 2.83 15.42
N LEU A 29 16.97 3.74 14.45
CA LEU A 29 18.03 3.81 13.44
C LEU A 29 19.24 4.58 13.98
N ASP A 30 20.42 4.33 13.40
CA ASP A 30 21.63 5.07 13.75
C ASP A 30 21.64 6.46 13.07
N PRO A 31 21.70 7.57 13.83
CA PRO A 31 21.78 8.91 13.26
C PRO A 31 23.00 9.12 12.36
N ALA A 32 24.08 8.35 12.58
CA ALA A 32 25.26 8.40 11.73
C ALA A 32 25.01 7.83 10.32
N ILE A 33 23.90 7.11 10.11
CA ILE A 33 23.51 6.52 8.82
C ILE A 33 22.29 7.25 8.23
N VAL A 34 21.34 7.63 9.08
CA VAL A 34 20.11 8.34 8.71
C VAL A 34 20.01 9.62 9.55
N PRO A 35 20.73 10.70 9.19
CA PRO A 35 20.85 11.89 10.04
C PRO A 35 19.53 12.62 10.28
N CYS A 36 18.55 12.45 9.39
CA CYS A 36 17.27 13.15 9.50
C CYS A 36 16.44 12.74 10.74
N ILE A 37 16.79 11.65 11.42
CA ILE A 37 16.09 11.23 12.65
C ILE A 37 16.41 12.11 13.87
N GLU A 38 17.49 12.91 13.82
CA GLU A 38 17.83 13.89 14.85
C GLU A 38 17.31 15.30 14.52
N GLU A 39 16.60 15.47 13.41
CA GLU A 39 16.00 16.75 13.04
C GLU A 39 14.87 17.14 14.02
N GLU A 40 14.65 18.45 14.19
CA GLU A 40 13.62 18.99 15.09
C GLU A 40 12.18 18.61 14.68
N PHE A 41 11.97 18.36 13.39
CA PHE A 41 10.65 18.10 12.81
C PHE A 41 10.57 16.69 12.23
N SER A 42 9.40 16.07 12.35
CA SER A 42 9.10 14.82 11.66
C SER A 42 9.10 15.03 10.15
N ARG A 43 9.71 14.10 9.42
CA ARG A 43 9.82 14.13 7.96
C ARG A 43 8.87 13.12 7.33
N CYS A 44 8.09 13.56 6.34
CA CYS A 44 7.27 12.71 5.50
C CYS A 44 7.62 12.98 4.04
N ASP A 45 8.28 12.02 3.39
CA ASP A 45 8.66 12.12 1.98
C ASP A 45 7.73 11.24 1.12
N THR A 46 7.14 11.85 0.08
CA THR A 46 6.49 11.09 -1.00
C THR A 46 7.44 11.06 -2.18
N ILE A 47 7.89 9.86 -2.57
CA ILE A 47 8.77 9.71 -3.74
C ILE A 47 8.01 8.98 -4.84
N LEU A 48 7.85 9.67 -5.96
CA LEU A 48 7.25 9.13 -7.16
C LEU A 48 8.34 8.51 -8.03
N GLY A 49 8.20 7.22 -8.36
CA GLY A 49 9.05 6.62 -9.38
C GLY A 49 8.79 7.27 -10.75
N ASN A 50 9.83 7.42 -11.58
CA ASN A 50 9.66 7.88 -12.95
C ASN A 50 9.69 6.68 -13.90
N ASN A 51 8.65 6.50 -14.73
CA ASN A 51 8.59 5.52 -15.81
C ASN A 51 8.94 4.07 -15.41
N LYS A 52 8.74 3.69 -14.14
CA LYS A 52 8.79 2.30 -13.70
C LYS A 52 7.37 1.77 -13.57
N PRO A 53 7.10 0.49 -13.90
CA PRO A 53 5.76 -0.08 -13.92
C PRO A 53 4.96 0.13 -12.60
N HIS A 54 5.61 0.40 -11.47
CA HIS A 54 4.96 0.57 -10.16
C HIS A 54 4.88 2.03 -9.68
N SER A 55 4.99 3.00 -10.59
CA SER A 55 4.95 4.43 -10.26
C SER A 55 3.57 5.01 -10.57
N LEU A 56 2.72 5.22 -9.56
CA LEU A 56 1.36 5.79 -9.68
C LEU A 56 0.63 5.42 -10.99
N GLU A 57 0.69 4.14 -11.37
CA GLU A 57 -0.07 3.61 -12.49
C GLU A 57 -0.75 2.34 -11.98
N SER A 58 -2.08 2.35 -11.96
CA SER A 58 -2.89 1.24 -11.46
C SER A 58 -2.58 -0.02 -12.27
N GLN A 59 -1.88 -0.97 -11.65
CA GLN A 59 -1.68 -2.28 -12.26
C GLN A 59 -2.89 -3.17 -11.97
N SER A 60 -3.43 -3.77 -13.01
CA SER A 60 -4.39 -4.86 -12.90
C SER A 60 -3.63 -6.15 -12.59
N PHE A 61 -3.88 -6.74 -11.43
CA PHE A 61 -3.37 -8.06 -11.04
C PHE A 61 -4.34 -9.16 -11.46
N GLU A 62 -3.86 -10.38 -11.72
CA GLU A 62 -4.76 -11.53 -11.90
C GLU A 62 -5.39 -11.93 -10.55
N HIS A 63 -6.68 -12.26 -10.59
CA HIS A 63 -7.53 -12.47 -9.41
C HIS A 63 -7.01 -13.55 -8.43
N SER A 64 -6.30 -14.57 -8.93
CA SER A 64 -5.73 -15.63 -8.07
C SER A 64 -4.60 -15.13 -7.19
N ASP A 65 -3.85 -14.15 -7.66
CA ASP A 65 -2.66 -13.66 -6.98
C ASP A 65 -3.02 -12.60 -5.96
N ALA A 66 -4.07 -11.80 -6.20
CA ALA A 66 -4.59 -10.86 -5.22
C ALA A 66 -5.11 -11.60 -3.97
N PHE A 67 -5.97 -12.62 -4.13
CA PHE A 67 -6.53 -13.38 -3.01
C PHE A 67 -5.47 -14.09 -2.14
N ARG A 68 -4.43 -14.66 -2.77
CA ARG A 68 -3.34 -15.33 -2.03
C ARG A 68 -2.39 -14.35 -1.33
N ASN A 69 -2.32 -13.11 -1.80
CA ASN A 69 -1.52 -12.05 -1.19
C ASN A 69 -2.31 -11.17 -0.21
N SER A 70 -3.62 -11.38 -0.05
CA SER A 70 -4.49 -10.69 0.93
C SER A 70 -4.27 -11.14 2.38
N GLU A 71 -3.29 -12.01 2.64
CA GLU A 71 -2.92 -12.40 3.99
C GLU A 71 -2.20 -11.25 4.70
N TRP A 72 -2.88 -10.73 5.71
CA TRP A 72 -2.34 -9.80 6.69
C TRP A 72 -1.38 -10.55 7.61
N GLY A 73 -0.11 -10.16 7.63
CA GLY A 73 0.86 -10.73 8.57
C GLY A 73 2.29 -10.68 8.07
N SER A 74 3.23 -10.99 8.96
CA SER A 74 4.67 -11.02 8.65
C SER A 74 5.04 -12.08 7.61
N GLU A 75 4.21 -13.12 7.45
CA GLU A 75 4.41 -14.23 6.51
C GLU A 75 4.34 -13.82 5.03
N SER A 76 3.66 -12.71 4.69
CA SER A 76 3.52 -12.23 3.30
C SER A 76 4.64 -11.28 2.84
N SER A 77 5.55 -10.90 3.75
CA SER A 77 6.68 -9.98 3.50
C SER A 77 7.78 -10.54 2.59
N GLY A 78 7.83 -11.86 2.38
CA GLY A 78 8.85 -12.51 1.55
C GLY A 78 8.69 -12.30 0.03
N SER A 79 7.62 -11.66 -0.41
CA SER A 79 7.17 -11.61 -1.81
C SER A 79 7.39 -10.28 -2.51
N ILE A 80 8.17 -9.38 -1.90
CA ILE A 80 8.27 -8.04 -2.43
C ILE A 80 9.44 -7.98 -3.43
N ASP A 81 9.15 -7.64 -4.69
CA ASP A 81 10.04 -7.75 -5.86
C ASP A 81 11.47 -7.19 -5.69
N ASP A 82 12.49 -7.68 -6.36
CA ASP A 82 13.82 -7.05 -6.18
C ASP A 82 13.88 -5.57 -6.66
N ASP A 83 12.95 -5.18 -7.54
CA ASP A 83 12.90 -3.84 -8.13
C ASP A 83 12.59 -2.71 -7.15
N TRP A 84 11.64 -2.89 -6.21
CA TRP A 84 11.33 -1.84 -5.21
C TRP A 84 12.48 -1.70 -4.21
N ARG A 85 13.19 -2.79 -3.88
CA ARG A 85 14.32 -2.77 -2.94
C ARG A 85 15.44 -1.85 -3.42
N THR A 86 15.59 -1.68 -4.74
CA THR A 86 16.63 -0.81 -5.33
C THR A 86 16.30 0.68 -5.29
N PHE A 87 15.09 1.04 -4.87
CA PHE A 87 14.63 2.43 -4.92
C PHE A 87 15.39 3.30 -3.91
N LYS A 88 15.89 4.45 -4.36
CA LYS A 88 16.79 5.31 -3.56
C LYS A 88 16.01 6.38 -2.82
N LEU A 89 16.28 6.49 -1.53
CA LEU A 89 15.70 7.47 -0.62
C LEU A 89 16.73 8.55 -0.28
N PRO A 90 16.40 9.84 -0.43
CA PRO A 90 17.31 10.96 -0.18
C PRO A 90 17.39 11.31 1.31
N ILE A 91 17.67 10.31 2.15
CA ILE A 91 17.80 10.44 3.61
C ILE A 91 19.14 9.90 4.15
N GLY A 92 20.07 9.58 3.26
CA GLY A 92 21.41 9.13 3.63
C GLY A 92 22.35 10.29 4.00
N VAL A 93 23.49 9.93 4.59
CA VAL A 93 24.55 10.85 5.04
C VAL A 93 25.16 11.64 3.87
N ASP A 94 25.50 12.91 4.12
CA ASP A 94 26.26 13.79 3.20
C ASP A 94 25.70 13.90 1.77
N GLY A 95 24.38 13.90 1.62
CA GLY A 95 23.72 13.94 0.31
C GLY A 95 23.75 12.60 -0.43
N GLY A 96 24.11 11.52 0.28
CA GLY A 96 23.95 10.15 -0.16
C GLY A 96 22.50 9.67 -0.13
N TYR A 97 22.32 8.37 -0.32
CA TYR A 97 21.01 7.73 -0.30
C TYR A 97 21.09 6.43 0.49
N ILE A 98 19.96 6.05 1.09
CA ILE A 98 19.71 4.66 1.46
C ILE A 98 18.72 4.08 0.45
N THR A 99 18.54 2.77 0.44
CA THR A 99 17.52 2.14 -0.39
C THR A 99 16.29 1.74 0.44
N VAL A 100 15.14 1.60 -0.22
CA VAL A 100 13.97 0.96 0.40
C VAL A 100 14.37 -0.44 0.89
N GLY A 101 15.20 -1.14 0.11
CA GLY A 101 15.91 -2.38 0.47
C GLY A 101 16.48 -2.39 1.89
N ASP A 102 17.23 -1.33 2.22
CA ASP A 102 17.89 -1.17 3.51
C ASP A 102 16.88 -0.99 4.64
N LEU A 103 15.86 -0.14 4.46
CA LEU A 103 14.80 0.07 5.47
C LEU A 103 14.08 -1.24 5.81
N ILE A 104 13.76 -2.06 4.82
CA ILE A 104 13.07 -3.34 5.05
C ILE A 104 13.95 -4.28 5.84
N ASN A 105 15.25 -4.34 5.51
CA ASN A 105 16.21 -5.19 6.21
C ASN A 105 16.42 -4.74 7.66
N TRP A 106 16.28 -3.45 7.94
CA TRP A 106 16.35 -2.88 9.30
C TRP A 106 15.01 -2.96 10.05
N THR A 107 13.92 -3.31 9.37
CA THR A 107 12.60 -3.45 10.00
C THR A 107 12.46 -4.88 10.52
N PRO A 108 12.14 -5.10 11.81
CA PRO A 108 11.80 -6.43 12.30
C PRO A 108 10.66 -7.03 11.47
N THR A 109 10.77 -8.29 11.06
CA THR A 109 9.77 -8.92 10.17
C THR A 109 8.37 -8.92 10.78
N ASP A 110 8.28 -9.04 12.10
CA ASP A 110 7.01 -8.98 12.85
C ASP A 110 6.36 -7.58 12.83
N ASN A 111 7.12 -6.55 12.44
CA ASN A 111 6.68 -5.16 12.31
C ASN A 111 6.46 -4.75 10.85
N VAL A 112 6.52 -5.69 9.89
CA VAL A 112 6.19 -5.45 8.47
C VAL A 112 4.84 -6.07 8.16
N SER A 113 3.93 -5.26 7.62
CA SER A 113 2.63 -5.69 7.10
C SER A 113 2.57 -5.40 5.60
N LYS A 114 2.34 -6.44 4.81
CA LYS A 114 1.92 -6.29 3.42
C LYS A 114 0.40 -6.18 3.39
N VAL A 115 -0.10 -5.15 2.74
CA VAL A 115 -1.53 -4.86 2.62
C VAL A 115 -1.89 -4.86 1.15
N MET A 116 -2.81 -5.74 0.77
CA MET A 116 -3.44 -5.74 -0.54
C MET A 116 -4.83 -5.13 -0.39
N LEU A 117 -5.07 -4.00 -1.04
CA LEU A 117 -6.35 -3.33 -1.05
C LEU A 117 -7.00 -3.53 -2.43
N GLU A 118 -8.04 -4.36 -2.48
CA GLU A 118 -8.90 -4.44 -3.65
C GLU A 118 -9.95 -3.34 -3.57
N GLU A 119 -9.95 -2.42 -4.54
CA GLU A 119 -10.92 -1.34 -4.58
C GLU A 119 -12.01 -1.61 -5.62
N LYS A 120 -13.26 -1.53 -5.16
CA LYS A 120 -14.43 -1.50 -6.03
C LYS A 120 -15.04 -0.11 -6.01
N VAL A 121 -15.01 0.55 -7.16
CA VAL A 121 -15.70 1.82 -7.35
C VAL A 121 -17.16 1.52 -7.70
N TYR A 122 -18.05 1.69 -6.74
CA TYR A 122 -19.49 1.52 -6.94
C TYR A 122 -20.08 2.74 -7.66
N THR A 123 -21.00 2.49 -8.60
CA THR A 123 -21.79 3.57 -9.22
C THR A 123 -22.96 3.99 -8.34
N THR A 124 -23.49 3.08 -7.51
CA THR A 124 -24.56 3.31 -6.55
C THR A 124 -24.23 2.63 -5.23
N TRP A 125 -24.57 3.27 -4.11
CA TRP A 125 -24.18 2.86 -2.75
C TRP A 125 -25.40 2.76 -1.82
N TYR A 126 -26.61 2.72 -2.39
CA TYR A 126 -27.87 2.60 -1.65
C TYR A 126 -28.91 1.81 -2.43
N HIS A 127 -29.83 1.16 -1.72
CA HIS A 127 -31.03 0.57 -2.29
C HIS A 127 -32.16 0.60 -1.25
N GLY A 128 -33.32 1.16 -1.64
CA GLY A 128 -34.46 1.31 -0.74
C GLY A 128 -34.12 2.13 0.51
N ARG A 129 -34.14 1.48 1.68
CA ARG A 129 -33.80 2.10 2.99
C ARG A 129 -32.41 1.70 3.52
N THR A 130 -31.62 1.02 2.70
CA THR A 130 -30.28 0.54 3.05
C THR A 130 -29.24 1.33 2.27
N VAL A 131 -28.17 1.74 2.95
CA VAL A 131 -27.03 2.47 2.38
C VAL A 131 -25.73 1.82 2.85
N LEU A 132 -24.74 1.79 1.97
CA LEU A 132 -23.39 1.36 2.24
C LEU A 132 -22.63 2.54 2.87
N MET A 133 -21.99 2.35 4.02
CA MET A 133 -21.23 3.40 4.71
C MET A 133 -19.93 2.83 5.28
N GLY A 134 -18.94 3.72 5.47
CA GLY A 134 -17.60 3.36 5.97
C GLY A 134 -16.79 2.58 4.94
N ASP A 135 -15.92 1.69 5.43
CA ASP A 135 -15.01 0.88 4.62
C ASP A 135 -15.72 -0.02 3.59
N GLY A 136 -17.02 -0.26 3.77
CA GLY A 136 -17.84 -0.95 2.77
C GLY A 136 -18.06 -0.14 1.49
N SER A 137 -18.03 1.19 1.56
CA SER A 137 -18.32 2.12 0.45
C SER A 137 -17.11 2.92 -0.04
N TYR A 138 -16.17 3.21 0.83
CA TYR A 138 -14.94 3.92 0.54
C TYR A 138 -13.92 3.60 1.63
N PHE A 139 -12.70 3.25 1.25
CA PHE A 139 -11.60 3.07 2.20
C PHE A 139 -10.83 4.39 2.27
N LEU A 140 -10.73 4.97 3.46
CA LEU A 140 -9.88 6.14 3.70
C LEU A 140 -8.65 5.65 4.44
N MET A 141 -7.47 5.80 3.83
CA MET A 141 -6.24 5.73 4.59
C MET A 141 -6.20 6.96 5.49
N PRO A 142 -6.08 6.81 6.82
CA PRO A 142 -5.82 7.97 7.67
C PRO A 142 -4.45 8.53 7.28
N ASP A 143 -4.42 9.73 6.70
CA ASP A 143 -3.19 10.52 6.69
C ASP A 143 -3.12 11.27 8.03
N GLU A 144 -1.92 11.31 8.63
CA GLU A 144 -1.70 12.18 9.78
C GLU A 144 -1.58 13.61 9.26
N VAL A 145 -2.47 14.50 9.73
CA VAL A 145 -2.43 15.95 9.51
C VAL A 145 -1.61 16.62 10.60
#